data_AF-A0A6S9LH47-F1
#
_entry.id   AF-A0A6S9LH47-F1
#
_cell.length_a   1.000
_cell.length_b   1.000
_cell.length_c   1.000
_cell.angle_alpha   90.00
_cell.angle_beta   90.00
_cell.angle_gamma   90.00
#
_symmetry.space_group_name_H-M   'P 1'
#
loop_
_entity.id
_entity.type
_entity.pdbx_description
1 polymer ?
#
loop_
_entity_poly.entity_id
_entity_poly.type
_entity_poly.pdbx_seq_one_letter_code
_entity_poly.pdbx_strand_id
1 'polypeptide(L)'
;ADGRGECTAHAARCGRGVGLFFLLQECQVLLLHGRRAAYFPSPYVDAYGERHKQFRGRPLYLDARRLAVVAALWRAHGVPREVAQRRGTHRQVIITGYY
;
A
#
# COMPACT_ATOMS: atom_id res chain seq x y z
N ALA A 1 -20.46 -14.50 2.00
CA ALA A 1 -19.12 -13.89 2.22
C ALA A 1 -19.34 -12.49 2.76
N ASP A 2 -18.62 -12.07 3.81
CA ASP A 2 -18.82 -10.79 4.55
C ASP A 2 -18.48 -9.51 3.73
N GLY A 3 -18.46 -9.62 2.39
CA GLY A 3 -18.18 -8.52 1.45
C GLY A 3 -16.82 -7.85 1.62
N ARG A 4 -15.85 -8.51 2.26
CA ARG A 4 -14.49 -8.00 2.47
C ARG A 4 -13.55 -8.60 1.43
N GLY A 5 -12.71 -7.77 0.83
CA GLY A 5 -11.64 -8.24 -0.05
C GLY A 5 -10.57 -9.04 0.71
N GLU A 6 -9.77 -9.77 -0.06
CA GLU A 6 -8.82 -10.75 0.44
C GLU A 6 -7.70 -10.13 1.28
N CYS A 7 -7.19 -8.95 0.91
CA CYS A 7 -6.18 -8.24 1.67
C CYS A 7 -6.74 -7.74 3.01
N THR A 8 -7.98 -7.24 3.05
CA THR A 8 -8.66 -6.84 4.29
C THR A 8 -8.89 -8.05 5.17
N ALA A 9 -9.34 -9.17 4.60
CA ALA A 9 -9.54 -10.43 5.34
C ALA A 9 -8.21 -10.96 5.91
N HIS A 10 -7.13 -10.95 5.12
CA HIS A 10 -5.81 -11.36 5.54
C HIS A 10 -5.24 -10.45 6.64
N ALA A 11 -5.33 -9.13 6.46
CA ALA A 11 -4.87 -8.16 7.47
C ALA A 11 -5.63 -8.34 8.79
N ALA A 12 -6.95 -8.58 8.75
CA ALA A 12 -7.74 -8.85 9.95
C ALA A 12 -7.27 -10.11 10.69
N ARG A 13 -6.93 -11.18 9.96
CA ARG A 13 -6.49 -12.46 10.53
C ARG A 13 -5.05 -12.42 11.05
N CYS A 14 -4.13 -11.88 10.25
CA CYS A 14 -2.69 -11.99 10.50
C CYS A 14 -2.09 -10.74 11.18
N GLY A 15 -2.56 -9.55 10.81
CA GLY A 15 -2.02 -8.26 11.27
C GLY A 15 -2.94 -7.50 12.21
N ARG A 16 -3.95 -8.16 12.79
CA ARG A 16 -4.99 -7.56 13.66
C ARG A 16 -5.66 -6.33 13.06
N GLY A 17 -5.87 -6.37 11.74
CA GLY A 17 -6.47 -5.29 10.95
C GLY A 17 -5.46 -4.34 10.32
N VAL A 18 -4.15 -4.46 10.59
CA VAL A 18 -3.11 -3.67 9.93
C VAL A 18 -2.44 -4.53 8.86
N GLY A 19 -2.15 -3.94 7.70
CA GLY A 19 -1.48 -4.67 6.62
C GLY A 19 -0.75 -3.77 5.66
N LEU A 20 0.25 -4.35 4.99
CA LEU A 20 1.06 -3.72 3.96
C LEU A 20 1.22 -4.71 2.81
N PHE A 21 0.70 -4.34 1.64
CA PHE A 21 0.71 -5.19 0.46
C PHE A 21 1.29 -4.43 -0.73
N PHE A 22 1.83 -5.14 -1.72
CA PHE A 22 2.25 -4.53 -2.97
C PHE A 22 1.27 -4.94 -4.07
N LEU A 23 0.62 -3.94 -4.67
CA LEU A 23 -0.31 -4.14 -5.77
C LEU A 23 0.48 -4.13 -7.08
N LEU A 24 0.58 -5.30 -7.70
CA LEU A 24 1.40 -5.51 -8.89
C LEU A 24 0.89 -4.72 -10.11
N GLN A 25 -0.44 -4.68 -10.32
CA GLN A 25 -1.04 -4.03 -11.48
C GLN A 25 -0.89 -2.50 -11.41
N GLU A 26 -1.13 -1.94 -10.23
CA GLU A 26 -1.02 -0.51 -9.94
C GLU A 26 0.41 -0.06 -9.66
N CYS A 27 1.33 -1.00 -9.40
CA CYS A 27 2.70 -0.72 -8.95
C CYS A 27 2.71 0.21 -7.75
N GLN A 28 1.92 -0.10 -6.72
CA GLN A 28 1.77 0.74 -5.54
C GLN A 28 1.72 -0.11 -4.27
N VAL A 29 2.12 0.50 -3.16
CA VAL A 29 1.95 -0.12 -1.84
C VAL A 29 0.53 0.18 -1.36
N LEU A 30 -0.17 -0.84 -0.90
CA LEU A 30 -1.45 -0.72 -0.23
C LEU A 30 -1.23 -0.79 1.28
N LEU A 31 -1.66 0.27 1.96
CA LEU A 31 -1.71 0.32 3.42
C LEU A 31 -3.13 0.03 3.89
N LEU A 32 -3.27 -0.87 4.86
CA LEU A 32 -4.56 -1.24 5.44
C LEU A 32 -4.60 -0.97 6.94
N HIS A 33 -5.74 -0.45 7.39
CA HIS A 33 -6.10 -0.36 8.80
C HIS A 33 -7.61 -0.59 8.98
N GLY A 34 -7.97 -1.72 9.58
CA GLY A 34 -9.34 -2.22 9.65
C GLY A 34 -9.90 -2.42 8.24
N ARG A 35 -11.02 -1.76 7.94
CA ARG A 35 -11.63 -1.77 6.60
C ARG A 35 -11.18 -0.59 5.73
N ARG A 36 -10.27 0.26 6.22
CA ARG A 36 -9.79 1.45 5.50
C ARG A 36 -8.47 1.14 4.82
N ALA A 37 -8.31 1.71 3.63
CA ALA A 37 -7.15 1.53 2.80
C ALA A 37 -6.62 2.88 2.30
N ALA A 38 -5.32 2.94 2.02
CA ALA A 38 -4.70 4.07 1.32
C ALA A 38 -3.53 3.58 0.46
N TYR A 39 -3.33 4.20 -0.69
CA TYR A 39 -2.15 3.96 -1.53
C TYR A 39 -0.92 4.70 -0.99
N PHE A 40 0.22 4.04 -1.05
CA PHE A 40 1.53 4.55 -0.67
C PHE A 40 2.52 4.36 -1.84
N PRO A 41 3.53 5.25 -1.99
CA PRO A 41 4.48 5.17 -3.09
C PRO A 41 5.18 3.81 -3.19
N SER A 42 5.37 3.34 -4.42
CA SER A 42 6.13 2.13 -4.73
C SER A 42 7.58 2.22 -4.25
N PRO A 43 8.13 1.13 -3.67
CA PRO A 43 9.57 0.98 -3.51
C PRO A 43 10.28 0.61 -4.82
N TYR A 44 9.53 0.18 -5.83
CA TYR A 44 10.05 -0.15 -7.15
C TYR A 44 9.98 1.05 -8.10
N VAL A 45 11.06 1.28 -8.83
CA VAL A 45 11.27 2.38 -9.79
C VAL A 45 11.69 1.82 -11.16
N ASP A 46 11.61 2.63 -12.21
CA ASP A 46 12.20 2.25 -13.50
C ASP A 46 13.72 2.46 -13.55
N ALA A 47 14.29 2.26 -14.73
CA ALA A 47 15.71 2.51 -15.01
C ALA A 47 16.16 3.96 -14.77
N TYR A 48 15.23 4.91 -14.66
CA TYR A 48 15.51 6.32 -14.43
C TYR A 48 15.23 6.77 -12.99
N GLY A 49 14.79 5.87 -12.10
CA GLY A 49 14.46 6.18 -10.71
C GLY A 49 13.06 6.79 -10.51
N GLU A 50 12.24 6.82 -11.56
CA GLU A 50 10.89 7.39 -11.56
C GLU A 50 9.86 6.38 -11.06
N ARG A 51 8.77 6.90 -10.47
CA ARG A 51 7.62 6.07 -10.09
C ARG A 51 6.82 5.75 -11.34
N HIS A 52 6.79 4.48 -11.73
CA HIS A 52 5.89 4.04 -12.79
C HIS A 52 4.46 3.86 -12.28
N LYS A 53 3.50 4.50 -12.95
CA LYS A 53 2.07 4.37 -12.64
C LYS A 53 1.49 3.02 -13.06
N GLN A 54 2.11 2.35 -14.04
CA GLN A 54 1.65 1.10 -14.63
C GLN A 54 2.85 0.30 -15.13
N PHE A 55 2.90 -0.99 -14.79
CA PHE A 55 3.85 -1.94 -15.38
C PHE A 55 3.40 -2.28 -16.80
N ARG A 56 3.97 -1.62 -17.81
CA ARG A 56 3.75 -1.95 -19.23
C ARG A 56 4.79 -2.94 -19.77
N GLY A 57 5.17 -3.93 -18.95
CA GLY A 57 6.21 -4.91 -19.31
C GLY A 57 7.66 -4.41 -19.17
N ARG A 58 7.88 -3.18 -18.68
CA ARG A 58 9.22 -2.66 -18.41
C ARG A 58 9.72 -3.14 -17.05
N PRO A 59 10.95 -3.65 -16.94
CA PRO A 59 11.49 -4.08 -15.65
C PRO A 59 11.50 -2.92 -14.66
N LEU A 60 11.13 -3.23 -13.42
CA LEU A 60 11.25 -2.32 -12.29
C LEU A 60 12.35 -2.83 -11.37
N TYR A 61 13.03 -1.88 -10.73
CA TYR A 61 14.14 -2.11 -9.85
C TYR A 61 13.78 -1.66 -8.44
N LEU A 62 14.19 -2.44 -7.45
CA LEU A 62 13.98 -2.09 -6.05
C LEU A 62 14.91 -0.95 -5.66
N ASP A 63 14.35 0.19 -5.26
CA ASP A 63 15.11 1.29 -4.67
C ASP A 63 15.22 1.08 -3.15
N ALA A 64 16.45 0.89 -2.67
CA ALA A 64 16.73 0.60 -1.27
C ALA A 64 16.27 1.74 -0.33
N ARG A 65 16.34 3.00 -0.77
CA ARG A 65 15.96 4.16 0.05
C ARG A 65 14.44 4.19 0.23
N ARG A 66 13.68 3.95 -0.84
CA ARG A 66 12.22 3.87 -0.79
C ARG A 66 11.76 2.67 0.03
N LEU A 67 12.40 1.53 -0.11
CA LEU A 67 12.11 0.37 0.74
C LEU A 67 12.37 0.68 2.21
N ALA A 68 13.46 1.39 2.54
CA ALA A 68 13.75 1.79 3.91
C ALA A 68 12.65 2.66 4.51
N VAL A 69 12.04 3.56 3.73
CA VAL A 69 10.89 4.37 4.15
C VAL A 69 9.67 3.50 4.45
N VAL A 70 9.34 2.56 3.56
CA VAL A 70 8.21 1.62 3.76
C VAL A 70 8.45 0.77 5.02
N ALA A 71 9.67 0.26 5.20
CA ALA A 71 10.03 -0.55 6.34
C ALA A 71 10.06 0.25 7.66
N ALA A 72 10.49 1.52 7.62
CA ALA A 72 10.44 2.41 8.76
C ALA A 72 8.99 2.71 9.18
N LEU A 73 8.09 2.93 8.22
CA LEU A 73 6.66 3.10 8.49
C LEU A 73 6.08 1.89 9.22
N TRP A 74 6.43 0.68 8.79
CA TRP A 74 6.01 -0.56 9.44
C TRP A 74 6.57 -0.69 10.86
N ARG A 75 7.89 -0.56 11.03
CA ARG A 75 8.57 -0.67 12.33
C ARG A 75 8.08 0.35 13.35
N ALA A 76 7.72 1.55 12.91
CA ALA A 76 7.21 2.60 13.77
C ALA A 76 5.71 2.46 14.09
N HIS A 77 5.06 1.36 13.67
CA HIS A 77 3.61 1.16 13.76
C HIS A 77 2.82 2.35 13.16
N GLY A 78 3.37 3.00 12.14
CA GLY A 78 2.84 4.24 11.56
C GLY A 78 1.72 4.04 10.54
N VAL A 79 1.44 2.80 10.12
CA VAL A 79 0.44 2.48 9.09
C VAL A 79 -0.95 3.05 9.42
N PRO A 80 -1.51 2.92 10.64
CA PRO A 80 -2.82 3.51 10.96
C PRO A 80 -2.88 5.03 10.75
N ARG A 81 -1.82 5.74 11.17
CA ARG A 81 -1.69 7.19 11.01
C ARG A 81 -1.61 7.56 9.52
N GLU A 82 -0.78 6.86 8.76
CA GLU A 82 -0.59 7.14 7.33
C GLU A 82 -1.88 6.89 6.54
N VAL A 83 -2.64 5.83 6.86
CA VAL A 83 -3.96 5.58 6.25
C VAL A 83 -4.94 6.70 6.56
N ALA A 84 -5.00 7.18 7.80
CA ALA A 84 -5.88 8.28 8.19
C ALA A 84 -5.50 9.59 7.47
N GLN A 85 -4.22 9.94 7.47
CA GLN A 85 -3.71 11.17 6.85
C GLN A 85 -3.92 11.18 5.33
N ARG A 86 -3.64 10.06 4.66
CA ARG A 86 -3.82 9.95 3.19
C ARG A 86 -5.27 9.98 2.78
N ARG A 87 -6.19 9.35 3.53
CA ARG A 87 -7.62 9.46 3.21
C ARG A 87 -8.18 10.88 3.45
N GLY A 88 -7.57 11.66 4.34
CA GLY A 88 -7.94 13.06 4.55
C GLY A 88 -7.41 14.02 3.48
N THR A 89 -6.25 13.71 2.89
CA THR A 89 -5.56 14.60 1.94
C THR A 89 -5.69 14.18 0.47
N HIS A 90 -5.85 12.88 0.20
CA HIS A 90 -5.85 12.32 -1.14
C HIS A 90 -7.28 12.19 -1.69
N ARG A 91 -7.50 12.64 -2.93
CA ARG A 91 -8.82 12.62 -3.58
C ARG A 91 -9.27 11.23 -4.06
N GLN A 92 -8.39 10.24 -4.12
CA GLN A 92 -8.78 8.89 -4.54
C GLN A 92 -9.64 8.21 -3.47
N VAL A 93 -10.90 7.93 -3.82
CA VAL A 93 -11.83 7.21 -2.97
C VAL A 93 -11.58 5.71 -3.12
N ILE A 94 -11.11 5.07 -2.05
CA ILE A 94 -11.09 3.61 -1.94
C ILE A 94 -12.32 3.18 -1.12
N ILE A 95 -13.13 2.30 -1.71
CA ILE A 95 -14.31 1.74 -1.06
C ILE A 95 -13.88 0.93 0.16
N THR A 96 -14.59 1.10 1.27
CA THR A 96 -14.29 0.45 2.55
C THR A 96 -14.36 -1.08 2.42
N GLY A 97 -13.27 -1.76 2.75
CA GLY A 97 -13.15 -3.22 2.70
C GLY A 97 -13.08 -3.81 1.28
N TYR A 98 -12.77 -2.99 0.27
CA TYR A 98 -12.66 -3.43 -1.12
C TYR A 98 -11.50 -4.41 -1.34
N TYR A 99 -10.35 -4.13 -0.74
CA TYR A 99 -9.11 -4.90 -0.94
C TYR A 99 -9.02 -6.14 -0.11
#